data_AF-A0A9D6W1D6-F1
#
_entry.id   AF-A0A9D6W1D6-F1
#
_cell.length_a   1.000
_cell.length_b   1.000
_cell.length_c   1.000
_cell.angle_alpha   90.00
_cell.angle_beta   90.00
_cell.angle_gamma   90.00
#
_symmetry.space_group_name_H-M   'P 1'
#
loop_
_entity.id
_entity.type
_entity.pdbx_description
1 polymer ?
#
loop_
_entity_poly.entity_id
_entity_poly.type
_entity_poly.pdbx_seq_one_letter_code
_entity_poly.pdbx_strand_id
1 'polypeptide(L)'
;MIRDVEGACRRVGAGASEVGMRVGENRTAAEPGASFRSLLVELRAAERETDAWVDKALGGRVTDAQEMLRLQVTVHRFQVQIELAAKVVDQLSQAVRTLTRGGG
;
A
#
# COMPACT_ATOMS: atom_id res chain seq x y z
N MET A 1 38.30 10.08 -17.96
CA MET A 1 37.50 9.58 -19.10
C MET A 1 36.44 8.67 -18.52
N ILE A 2 35.25 9.20 -18.23
CA ILE A 2 34.13 8.46 -17.63
C ILE A 2 33.00 8.47 -18.67
N ARG A 3 32.70 7.30 -19.24
CA ARG A 3 31.48 7.04 -20.00
C ARG A 3 30.95 5.67 -19.58
N ASP A 4 29.62 5.56 -19.64
CA ASP A 4 28.81 4.35 -19.59
C ASP A 4 28.29 3.83 -18.24
N VAL A 5 27.74 4.71 -17.40
CA VAL A 5 26.73 4.30 -16.40
C VAL A 5 25.29 4.42 -16.95
N GLU A 6 25.08 5.18 -18.04
CA GLU A 6 23.74 5.37 -18.64
C GLU A 6 23.19 4.12 -19.36
N GLY A 7 24.04 3.13 -19.66
CA GLY A 7 23.65 1.88 -20.33
C GLY A 7 22.99 0.85 -19.41
N ALA A 8 23.23 0.91 -18.10
CA ALA A 8 22.69 -0.07 -17.14
C ALA A 8 21.23 0.22 -16.77
N CYS A 9 20.83 1.50 -16.73
CA CYS A 9 19.44 1.89 -16.45
C CYS A 9 18.49 1.57 -17.63
N ARG A 10 19.00 1.53 -18.87
CA ARG A 10 18.16 1.33 -20.06
C ARG A 10 17.74 -0.14 -20.26
N ARG A 11 18.43 -1.11 -19.64
CA ARG A 11 18.10 -2.55 -19.77
C ARG A 11 17.18 -3.11 -18.70
N VAL A 12 16.98 -2.39 -17.59
CA VAL A 12 15.95 -2.75 -16.58
C VAL A 12 14.54 -2.37 -17.05
N GLY A 13 14.42 -1.50 -18.05
CA GLY A 13 13.16 -1.05 -18.64
C GLY A 13 12.41 -2.07 -19.53
N ALA A 14 12.98 -3.25 -19.79
CA ALA A 14 12.36 -4.28 -20.65
C ALA A 14 11.92 -5.55 -19.90
N GLY A 15 11.98 -5.57 -18.56
CA GLY A 15 11.53 -6.69 -17.72
C GLY A 15 10.76 -6.29 -16.46
N ALA A 16 10.55 -4.98 -16.22
CA ALA A 16 9.75 -4.46 -15.11
C ALA A 16 8.29 -4.19 -15.51
N SER A 17 7.80 -4.90 -16.53
CA SER A 17 6.41 -4.88 -16.95
C SER A 17 5.78 -6.19 -16.49
N GLU A 18 5.16 -6.19 -15.29
CA GLU A 18 4.01 -7.05 -14.94
C GLU A 18 3.61 -7.08 -13.44
N VAL A 19 4.22 -6.31 -12.53
CA VAL A 19 3.80 -6.32 -11.11
C VAL A 19 3.15 -5.01 -10.61
N GLY A 20 3.06 -3.98 -11.46
CA GLY A 20 2.63 -2.63 -11.03
C GLY A 20 1.30 -2.09 -11.57
N MET A 21 0.58 -2.83 -12.43
CA MET A 21 -0.50 -2.22 -13.23
C MET A 21 -1.77 -3.09 -13.32
N ARG A 22 -2.30 -3.51 -12.17
CA ARG A 22 -3.68 -4.03 -12.04
C ARG A 22 -4.52 -3.26 -11.02
N VAL A 23 -4.26 -1.96 -10.87
CA VAL A 23 -5.13 -1.03 -10.15
C VAL A 23 -5.82 -0.15 -11.19
N GLY A 24 -6.73 -0.71 -11.99
CA GLY A 24 -7.30 0.08 -13.09
C GLY A 24 -8.44 -0.50 -13.92
N GLU A 25 -8.68 -1.81 -13.92
CA GLU A 25 -9.74 -2.40 -14.74
C GLU A 25 -10.58 -3.41 -13.94
N ASN A 26 -11.46 -2.89 -13.09
CA ASN A 26 -12.77 -3.50 -12.91
C ASN A 26 -13.80 -2.44 -12.53
N ARG A 27 -14.06 -1.52 -13.47
CA ARG A 27 -15.24 -0.65 -13.45
C ARG A 27 -16.45 -1.45 -13.95
N THR A 28 -16.89 -2.41 -13.16
CA THR A 28 -18.29 -2.85 -13.19
C THR A 28 -18.87 -2.49 -11.84
N ALA A 29 -20.02 -1.80 -11.85
CA ALA A 29 -20.72 -1.24 -10.70
C ALA A 29 -20.63 -2.13 -9.44
N ALA A 30 -19.57 -1.93 -8.65
CA ALA A 30 -19.40 -2.63 -7.40
C ALA A 30 -20.20 -1.84 -6.37
N GLU A 31 -21.23 -2.50 -5.83
CA GLU A 31 -21.91 -2.09 -4.59
C GLU A 31 -20.91 -1.36 -3.66
N PRO A 32 -21.20 -0.16 -3.16
CA PRO A 32 -20.26 0.60 -2.32
C PRO A 32 -19.69 -0.20 -1.13
N GLY A 33 -20.42 -1.20 -0.65
CA GLY A 33 -19.95 -2.13 0.39
C GLY A 33 -18.93 -3.19 -0.09
N ALA A 34 -18.94 -3.56 -1.38
CA ALA A 34 -17.97 -4.48 -1.97
C ALA A 34 -16.59 -3.82 -2.13
N SER A 35 -16.53 -2.53 -2.46
CA SER A 35 -15.26 -1.79 -2.56
C SER A 35 -14.61 -1.59 -1.19
N PHE A 36 -15.39 -1.27 -0.15
CA PHE A 36 -14.87 -1.13 1.21
C PHE A 36 -14.37 -2.46 1.79
N ARG A 37 -15.08 -3.57 1.57
CA ARG A 37 -14.61 -4.89 1.99
C ARG A 37 -13.32 -5.30 1.28
N SER A 38 -13.20 -5.01 -0.02
CA SER A 38 -11.96 -5.26 -0.76
C SER A 38 -10.78 -4.49 -0.17
N LEU A 39 -10.99 -3.20 0.14
CA LEU A 39 -9.99 -2.38 0.83
C LEU A 39 -9.55 -2.96 2.18
N LEU A 40 -10.48 -3.46 2.99
CA LEU A 40 -10.15 -4.12 4.27
C LEU A 40 -9.34 -5.41 4.09
N VAL A 41 -9.63 -6.18 3.04
CA VAL A 41 -8.85 -7.39 2.70
C VAL A 41 -7.43 -7.03 2.30
N GLU A 42 -7.26 -6.02 1.46
CA GLU A 42 -5.95 -5.51 1.06
C GLU A 42 -5.16 -4.97 2.25
N LEU A 43 -5.81 -4.21 3.14
CA LEU A 43 -5.18 -3.66 4.34
C LEU A 43 -4.68 -4.78 5.26
N ARG A 44 -5.48 -5.84 5.48
CA ARG A 44 -5.07 -7.02 6.26
C ARG A 44 -3.93 -7.80 5.62
N ALA A 45 -3.89 -7.88 4.29
CA ALA A 45 -2.79 -8.53 3.59
C ALA A 45 -1.49 -7.72 3.79
N ALA A 46 -1.56 -6.40 3.67
CA ALA A 46 -0.43 -5.51 3.90
C ALA A 46 0.04 -5.51 5.37
N GLU A 47 -0.88 -5.60 6.33
CA GLU A 47 -0.59 -5.77 7.76
C GLU A 47 0.26 -7.04 7.99
N ARG A 48 -0.21 -8.19 7.51
CA ARG A 48 0.52 -9.47 7.65
C ARG A 48 1.90 -9.45 7.00
N GLU A 49 2.03 -8.82 5.84
CA GLU A 49 3.32 -8.67 5.17
C GLU A 49 4.26 -7.81 6.02
N THR A 50 3.75 -6.71 6.58
CA THR A 50 4.52 -5.80 7.44
C THR A 50 4.97 -6.51 8.72
N ASP A 51 4.08 -7.24 9.38
CA ASP A 51 4.39 -8.02 10.59
C ASP A 51 5.50 -9.03 10.32
N ALA A 52 5.42 -9.77 9.21
CA ALA A 52 6.46 -10.74 8.85
C ALA A 52 7.84 -10.08 8.65
N TRP A 53 7.88 -8.88 8.05
CA TRP A 53 9.10 -8.12 7.88
C TRP A 53 9.63 -7.54 9.20
N VAL A 54 8.74 -7.04 10.06
CA VAL A 54 9.10 -6.54 11.40
C VAL A 54 9.63 -7.67 12.28
N ASP A 55 8.97 -8.84 12.31
CA ASP A 55 9.44 -10.03 13.03
C ASP A 55 10.79 -10.54 12.52
N LYS A 56 11.02 -10.42 11.20
CA LYS A 56 12.34 -10.73 10.62
C LYS A 56 13.39 -9.74 11.12
N ALA A 57 13.08 -8.45 11.16
CA ALA A 57 13.97 -7.39 11.61
C ALA A 57 14.29 -7.49 13.11
N LEU A 58 13.27 -7.65 13.96
CA LEU A 58 13.41 -7.80 15.41
C LEU A 58 14.18 -9.09 15.78
N GLY A 59 14.04 -10.14 14.96
CA GLY A 59 14.84 -11.35 15.10
C GLY A 59 16.29 -11.24 14.60
N GLY A 60 16.73 -10.07 14.13
CA GLY A 60 18.09 -9.87 13.61
C GLY A 60 18.38 -10.63 12.31
N ARG A 61 17.35 -11.03 11.56
CA ARG A 61 17.46 -11.87 10.35
C ARG A 61 17.47 -11.06 9.05
N VAL A 62 17.52 -9.73 9.14
CA VAL A 62 17.70 -8.84 7.97
C VAL A 62 19.20 -8.73 7.73
N THR A 63 19.69 -9.33 6.65
CA THR A 63 21.12 -9.61 6.48
C THR A 63 21.85 -8.64 5.55
N ASP A 64 21.14 -7.86 4.77
CA ASP A 64 21.74 -6.96 3.77
C ASP A 64 20.93 -5.66 3.56
N ALA A 65 21.59 -4.72 2.86
CA ALA A 65 21.03 -3.40 2.58
C ALA A 65 19.76 -3.46 1.70
N GLN A 66 19.65 -4.44 0.81
CA GLN A 66 18.48 -4.58 -0.07
C GLN A 66 17.26 -5.04 0.74
N GLU A 67 17.44 -5.96 1.69
CA GLU A 67 16.40 -6.36 2.62
C GLU A 67 15.97 -5.22 3.54
N MET A 68 16.91 -4.40 4.02
CA MET A 68 16.60 -3.21 4.82
C MET A 68 15.75 -2.21 4.03
N LEU A 69 16.08 -1.96 2.76
CA LEU A 69 15.29 -1.10 1.88
C LEU A 69 13.88 -1.67 1.64
N ARG A 70 13.74 -2.99 1.46
CA ARG A 70 12.44 -3.64 1.31
C ARG A 70 11.58 -3.47 2.57
N LEU A 71 12.15 -3.72 3.75
CA LEU A 71 11.48 -3.48 5.02
C LEU A 71 11.00 -2.02 5.12
N GLN A 72 11.87 -1.05 4.83
CA GLN A 72 11.52 0.36 4.89
C GLN A 72 10.37 0.72 3.94
N VAL A 73 10.39 0.21 2.70
CA VAL A 73 9.31 0.43 1.73
C VAL A 73 8.01 -0.21 2.19
N THR A 74 8.05 -1.45 2.69
CA THR A 74 6.85 -2.16 3.17
C THR A 74 6.21 -1.43 4.34
N VAL A 75 6.99 -1.03 5.34
CA VAL A 75 6.49 -0.26 6.50
C VAL A 75 5.91 1.08 6.06
N HIS A 76 6.60 1.82 5.18
CA HIS A 76 6.10 3.11 4.72
C HIS A 76 4.80 2.98 3.91
N ARG A 77 4.70 1.97 3.05
CA ARG A 77 3.48 1.67 2.29
C ARG A 77 2.31 1.38 3.23
N PHE A 78 2.53 0.57 4.27
CA PHE A 78 1.50 0.25 5.26
C PHE A 78 1.07 1.47 6.07
N GLN A 79 2.02 2.32 6.49
CA GLN A 79 1.71 3.59 7.17
C GLN A 79 0.79 4.47 6.32
N VAL A 80 1.09 4.66 5.03
CA VAL A 80 0.28 5.48 4.13
C VAL A 80 -1.14 4.90 3.99
N GLN A 81 -1.28 3.57 3.91
CA GLN A 81 -2.58 2.91 3.86
C GLN A 81 -3.41 3.15 5.13
N ILE A 82 -2.79 3.08 6.31
CA ILE A 82 -3.45 3.39 7.59
C ILE A 82 -3.92 4.85 7.62
N GLU A 83 -3.07 5.79 7.22
CA GLU A 83 -3.40 7.22 7.20
C GLU A 83 -4.60 7.53 6.28
N LEU A 84 -4.65 6.88 5.10
CA LEU A 84 -5.79 6.99 4.19
C LEU A 84 -7.05 6.40 4.80
N ALA A 85 -6.97 5.21 5.39
CA ALA A 85 -8.11 4.56 6.05
C ALA A 85 -8.65 5.41 7.21
N ALA A 86 -7.77 5.99 8.04
CA ALA A 86 -8.14 6.86 9.15
C ALA A 86 -8.91 8.10 8.66
N LYS A 87 -8.46 8.74 7.57
CA LYS A 87 -9.15 9.89 6.96
C LYS A 87 -10.55 9.52 6.46
N VAL A 88 -10.70 8.36 5.82
CA VAL A 88 -12.00 7.87 5.35
C VAL A 88 -12.96 7.64 6.52
N VAL A 89 -12.47 7.01 7.60
CA VAL A 89 -13.28 6.78 8.81
C VAL A 89 -13.71 8.09 9.47
N ASP A 90 -12.82 9.08 9.55
CA ASP A 90 -13.17 10.39 10.11
C ASP A 90 -14.24 11.10 9.26
N GLN A 91 -14.07 11.13 7.93
CA GLN A 91 -15.06 11.72 7.02
C GLN A 91 -16.43 11.04 7.11
N LEU A 92 -16.46 9.70 7.17
CA LEU A 92 -17.72 8.96 7.36
C LEU A 92 -18.35 9.29 8.72
N SER A 93 -17.55 9.36 9.78
CA SER A 93 -18.01 9.71 11.13
C SER A 93 -18.56 11.14 11.19
N GLN A 94 -18.00 12.08 10.44
CA GLN A 94 -18.52 13.43 10.30
C GLN A 94 -19.84 13.43 9.52
N ALA A 95 -19.92 12.72 8.39
CA ALA A 95 -21.14 12.61 7.60
C ALA A 95 -22.32 12.03 8.40
N VAL A 96 -22.08 10.95 9.17
CA VAL A 96 -23.08 10.37 10.07
C VAL A 96 -23.54 11.37 11.13
N ARG A 97 -22.62 12.13 11.73
CA ARG A 97 -22.96 13.18 12.72
C ARG A 97 -23.81 14.29 12.11
N THR A 98 -23.55 14.69 10.87
CA THR A 98 -24.35 15.71 10.17
C THR A 98 -25.77 15.21 9.89
N LEU A 99 -25.90 13.98 9.35
CA LEU A 99 -27.20 13.38 9.04
C LEU A 99 -28.07 13.16 10.29
N THR A 100 -27.45 12.79 11.42
CA THR A 100 -28.17 12.54 12.68
C THR A 100 -28.54 13.82 13.44
N ARG A 101 -27.87 14.96 13.17
CA ARG A 101 -28.21 16.26 13.79
C ARG A 101 -29.19 17.10 12.97
N GLY A 102 -29.31 16.88 11.66
CA GLY A 102 -30.18 17.67 10.77
C GLY A 102 -31.63 17.20 10.66
N GLY A 103 -32.03 16.16 11.41
CA GLY A 103 -33.36 15.54 11.34
C GLY A 103 -34.27 15.77 12.54
N GLY A 104 -34.09 16.88 13.28
CA GLY A 104 -34.90 17.26 14.45
C GLY A 104 -35.69 18.54 14.22
#